data_AF-A0A2D4IRZ4-F1
#
_entry.id   AF-A0A2D4IRZ4-F1
#
_cell.length_a   1.000
_cell.length_b   1.000
_cell.length_c   1.000
_cell.angle_alpha   90.00
_cell.angle_beta   90.00
_cell.angle_gamma   90.00
#
_symmetry.space_group_name_H-M   'P 1'
#
loop_
_entity.id
_entity.type
_entity.pdbx_description
1 polymer ?
#
loop_
_entity_poly.entity_id
_entity_poly.type
_entity_poly.pdbx_seq_one_letter_code
_entity_poly.pdbx_strand_id
1 'polypeptide(L)'
;QEVLQKNEQRLQMIEKRTEKTERKLELVDQRMQERDKEVENSLIQLEMERASFYLHYQNVVETNAEDLTDIMAETIAVTLQREKSEIINKLDEVYQVCTNYTRRFRLPREVHIRFAQRKVRDIIYKITREEP
;
A
#
# COMPACT_ATOMS: atom_id res chain seq x y z
N GLN A 1 0.88 -26.77 63.38
CA GLN A 1 0.78 -27.62 62.17
C GLN A 1 -0.38 -27.23 61.27
N GLU A 2 -1.57 -26.91 61.81
CA GLU A 2 -2.78 -26.56 61.03
C GLU A 2 -2.64 -25.33 60.12
N VAL A 3 -1.99 -24.26 60.58
CA VAL A 3 -1.77 -23.03 59.80
C VAL A 3 -0.87 -23.28 58.57
N LEU A 4 0.12 -24.17 58.70
CA LEU A 4 1.00 -24.58 57.60
C LEU A 4 0.22 -25.34 56.52
N GLN A 5 -0.61 -26.32 56.91
CA GLN A 5 -1.45 -27.07 55.98
C GLN A 5 -2.46 -26.17 55.25
N LYS A 6 -3.07 -25.21 55.95
CA LYS A 6 -4.00 -24.24 55.35
C LYS A 6 -3.31 -23.32 54.34
N ASN A 7 -2.07 -22.91 54.61
CA ASN A 7 -1.28 -22.11 53.68
C ASN A 7 -0.85 -22.91 52.44
N GLU A 8 -0.48 -24.18 52.62
CA GLU A 8 -0.11 -25.08 51.53
C GLU A 8 -1.28 -25.34 50.57
N GLN A 9 -2.49 -25.58 51.09
CA GLN A 9 -3.70 -25.69 50.27
C GLN A 9 -4.02 -24.41 49.49
N ARG A 10 -3.78 -23.23 50.10
CA ARG A 10 -3.97 -21.94 49.42
C ARG A 10 -2.95 -21.74 48.30
N LEU A 11 -1.68 -22.10 48.52
CA LEU A 11 -0.63 -22.04 47.51
C LEU A 11 -0.96 -22.94 46.31
N GLN A 12 -1.37 -24.19 46.55
CA GLN A 12 -1.77 -25.12 45.48
C GLN A 12 -2.96 -24.60 44.67
N MET A 13 -3.94 -23.95 45.32
CA MET A 13 -5.06 -23.33 44.60
C MET A 13 -4.60 -22.14 43.75
N ILE A 14 -3.67 -21.34 44.25
CA ILE A 14 -3.11 -20.20 43.51
C ILE A 14 -2.32 -20.71 42.30
N GLU A 15 -1.45 -21.70 42.47
CA GLU A 15 -0.67 -22.31 41.37
C GLU A 15 -1.58 -22.81 40.25
N LYS A 16 -2.60 -23.61 40.58
CA LYS A 16 -3.57 -24.11 39.57
C LYS A 16 -4.31 -22.97 38.85
N ARG A 17 -4.60 -21.87 39.56
CA ARG A 17 -5.24 -20.70 38.96
C ARG A 17 -4.27 -19.95 38.04
N THR A 18 -3.01 -19.80 38.46
CA THR A 18 -1.95 -19.15 37.69
C THR A 18 -1.67 -19.93 36.41
N GLU A 19 -1.45 -21.25 36.50
CA GLU A 19 -1.24 -22.13 35.33
C GLU A 19 -2.42 -22.03 34.33
N LYS A 20 -3.66 -22.05 34.84
CA LYS A 20 -4.85 -21.90 33.99
C LYS A 20 -4.90 -20.53 33.32
N THR A 21 -4.39 -19.50 33.98
CA THR A 21 -4.37 -18.13 33.45
C THR A 21 -3.27 -17.98 32.41
N GLU A 22 -2.09 -18.53 32.65
CA GLU A 22 -0.95 -18.56 31.71
C GLU A 22 -1.34 -19.27 30.41
N ARG A 23 -1.93 -20.48 30.49
CA ARG A 23 -2.41 -21.19 29.28
C ARG A 23 -3.44 -20.38 28.49
N LYS A 24 -4.33 -19.66 29.18
CA LYS A 24 -5.30 -18.78 28.50
C LYS A 24 -4.61 -17.59 27.84
N LEU A 25 -3.58 -17.05 28.48
CA LEU A 25 -2.81 -15.94 27.95
C LEU A 25 -2.05 -16.37 26.69
N GLU A 26 -1.38 -17.53 26.70
CA GLU A 26 -0.72 -18.11 25.53
C GLU A 26 -1.69 -18.31 24.36
N LEU A 27 -2.89 -18.86 24.63
CA LEU A 27 -3.94 -19.01 23.60
C LEU A 27 -4.49 -17.68 23.09
N VAL A 28 -4.47 -16.61 23.89
CA VAL A 28 -4.85 -15.27 23.44
C VAL A 28 -3.75 -14.68 22.58
N ASP A 29 -2.49 -14.82 22.99
CA ASP A 29 -1.33 -14.33 22.25
C ASP A 29 -1.22 -14.97 20.87
N GLN A 30 -1.34 -16.30 20.79
CA GLN A 30 -1.34 -17.00 19.51
C GLN A 30 -2.47 -16.52 18.58
N ARG A 31 -3.69 -16.39 19.10
CA ARG A 31 -4.83 -15.87 18.32
C ARG A 31 -4.61 -14.43 17.88
N MET A 32 -3.96 -13.61 18.70
CA MET A 32 -3.63 -12.23 18.34
C MET A 32 -2.64 -12.19 17.18
N GLN A 33 -1.55 -12.97 17.24
CA GLN A 33 -0.57 -13.08 16.15
C GLN A 33 -1.20 -13.55 14.83
N GLU A 34 -2.10 -14.53 14.90
CA GLU A 34 -2.84 -15.00 13.72
C GLU A 34 -3.71 -13.89 13.11
N ARG A 35 -4.41 -13.13 13.96
CA ARG A 35 -5.26 -12.01 13.51
C ARG A 35 -4.45 -10.84 12.96
N ASP A 36 -3.31 -10.51 13.56
CA ASP A 36 -2.42 -9.48 13.06
C ASP A 36 -1.92 -9.83 11.66
N LYS A 37 -1.55 -11.11 11.45
CA LYS A 37 -1.15 -11.61 10.12
C LYS A 37 -2.30 -11.57 9.11
N GLU A 38 -3.53 -11.92 9.51
CA GLU A 38 -4.71 -11.80 8.63
C GLU A 38 -4.95 -10.34 8.22
N VAL A 39 -4.84 -9.40 9.15
CA VAL A 39 -5.03 -7.98 8.92
C VAL A 39 -3.93 -7.44 8.00
N GLU A 40 -2.66 -7.77 8.26
CA GLU A 40 -1.54 -7.38 7.41
C GLU A 40 -1.72 -7.87 5.97
N ASN A 41 -2.08 -9.15 5.79
CA ASN A 41 -2.33 -9.71 4.47
C ASN A 41 -3.50 -9.00 3.76
N SER A 42 -4.57 -8.70 4.48
CA SER A 42 -5.72 -7.97 3.94
C SER A 42 -5.34 -6.55 3.52
N LEU A 43 -4.52 -5.86 4.33
CA LEU A 43 -4.00 -4.54 4.01
C LEU A 43 -3.12 -4.58 2.76
N ILE A 44 -2.21 -5.55 2.66
CA ILE A 44 -1.36 -5.74 1.48
C ILE A 44 -2.23 -5.94 0.23
N GLN A 45 -3.25 -6.78 0.30
CA GLN A 45 -4.14 -7.03 -0.84
C GLN A 45 -4.86 -5.75 -1.27
N LEU A 46 -5.42 -4.98 -0.33
CA LEU A 46 -6.09 -3.71 -0.63
C LEU A 46 -5.14 -2.69 -1.24
N GLU A 47 -3.91 -2.60 -0.74
CA GLU A 47 -2.88 -1.72 -1.30
C GLU A 47 -2.44 -2.15 -2.70
N MET A 48 -2.30 -3.45 -2.95
CA MET A 48 -2.01 -4.00 -4.29
C MET A 48 -3.14 -3.72 -5.27
N GLU A 49 -4.40 -3.89 -4.84
CA GLU A 49 -5.58 -3.57 -5.63
C GLU A 49 -5.64 -2.08 -5.96
N ARG A 50 -5.37 -1.21 -4.98
CA ARG A 50 -5.27 0.25 -5.19
C ARG A 50 -4.15 0.61 -6.15
N ALA A 51 -2.94 0.10 -5.92
CA ALA A 51 -1.77 0.34 -6.76
C ALA A 51 -1.97 -0.14 -8.21
N SER A 52 -2.86 -1.11 -8.43
CA SER A 52 -3.15 -1.64 -9.77
C SER A 52 -3.76 -0.62 -10.74
N PHE A 53 -4.24 0.52 -10.24
CA PHE A 53 -4.76 1.63 -11.04
C PHE A 53 -3.74 2.74 -11.30
N TYR A 54 -2.57 2.69 -10.67
CA TYR A 54 -1.57 3.74 -10.77
C TYR A 54 -0.45 3.38 -11.76
N LEU A 55 0.08 4.41 -12.44
CA LEU A 55 1.37 4.37 -13.13
C LEU A 55 2.23 5.54 -12.67
N HIS A 56 3.54 5.31 -12.59
CA HIS A 56 4.51 6.28 -12.11
C HIS A 56 5.45 6.65 -13.24
N TYR A 57 5.47 7.94 -13.56
CA TYR A 57 6.34 8.49 -14.59
C TYR A 57 7.47 9.26 -13.92
N GLN A 58 8.70 8.80 -14.16
CA GLN A 58 9.90 9.45 -13.66
C GLN A 58 10.50 10.35 -14.74
N ASN A 59 11.21 11.38 -14.30
CA ASN A 59 11.92 12.30 -15.19
C ASN A 59 11.04 13.07 -16.19
N VAL A 60 9.81 13.40 -15.79
CA VAL A 60 8.94 14.26 -16.60
C VAL A 60 9.51 15.68 -16.63
N VAL A 61 9.69 16.24 -17.83
CA VAL A 61 10.22 17.59 -18.02
C VAL A 61 9.20 18.61 -17.51
N GLU A 62 9.63 19.47 -16.59
CA GLU A 62 8.77 20.50 -15.99
C GLU A 62 8.67 21.73 -16.89
N THR A 63 7.51 21.95 -17.51
CA THR A 63 7.18 23.25 -18.10
C THR A 63 6.35 24.04 -17.09
N ASN A 64 6.87 25.16 -16.60
CA ASN A 64 6.31 25.94 -15.48
C ASN A 64 4.92 26.59 -15.74
N ALA A 65 4.20 26.20 -16.78
CA ALA A 65 2.92 26.78 -17.18
C ALA A 65 1.95 25.81 -17.86
N GLU A 66 2.31 24.52 -18.00
CA GLU A 66 1.48 23.54 -18.72
C GLU A 66 0.63 22.72 -17.74
N ASP A 67 -0.59 22.38 -18.15
CA ASP A 67 -1.43 21.44 -17.40
C ASP A 67 -0.77 20.06 -17.44
N LEU A 68 -0.40 19.56 -16.26
CA LEU A 68 0.21 18.24 -16.09
C LEU A 68 -0.66 17.14 -16.70
N THR A 69 -1.99 17.29 -16.60
CA THR A 69 -2.94 16.35 -17.18
C THR A 69 -2.80 16.30 -18.69
N ASP A 70 -2.65 17.45 -19.34
CA ASP A 70 -2.50 17.57 -20.78
C ASP A 70 -1.18 16.98 -21.28
N ILE A 71 -0.05 17.32 -20.63
CA ILE A 71 1.27 16.78 -20.99
C ILE A 71 1.28 15.25 -20.89
N MET A 72 0.75 14.74 -19.79
CA MET A 72 0.74 13.30 -19.55
C MET A 72 -0.24 12.58 -20.49
N ALA A 73 -1.40 13.17 -20.75
CA ALA A 73 -2.36 12.62 -21.70
C ALA A 73 -1.78 12.60 -23.12
N GLU A 74 -1.07 13.64 -23.54
CA GLU A 74 -0.38 13.69 -24.83
C GLU A 74 0.72 12.62 -24.94
N THR A 75 1.56 12.50 -23.92
CA THR A 75 2.62 11.47 -23.85
C THR A 75 2.02 10.06 -23.98
N ILE A 76 0.96 9.77 -23.23
CA ILE A 76 0.26 8.48 -23.27
C ILE A 76 -0.44 8.27 -24.62
N ALA A 77 -1.05 9.30 -25.17
CA ALA A 77 -1.73 9.26 -26.47
C ALA A 77 -0.75 8.88 -27.58
N VAL A 78 0.46 9.43 -27.57
CA VAL A 78 1.55 9.07 -28.49
C VAL A 78 1.94 7.61 -28.31
N THR A 79 2.20 7.14 -27.08
CA THR A 79 2.56 5.74 -26.82
C THR A 79 1.47 4.75 -27.26
N LEU A 80 0.20 5.10 -27.07
CA LEU A 80 -0.94 4.25 -27.42
C LEU A 80 -1.43 4.44 -28.86
N GLN A 81 -0.88 5.41 -29.60
CA GLN A 81 -1.37 5.84 -30.92
C GLN A 81 -2.88 6.13 -30.92
N ARG A 82 -3.33 6.90 -29.92
CA ARG A 82 -4.75 7.27 -29.71
C ARG A 82 -4.92 8.78 -29.64
N GLU A 83 -6.17 9.22 -29.73
CA GLU A 83 -6.56 10.61 -29.52
C GLU A 83 -6.35 11.06 -28.07
N LYS A 84 -5.82 12.27 -27.85
CA LYS A 84 -5.59 12.85 -26.51
C LYS A 84 -6.88 12.90 -25.68
N SER A 85 -7.99 13.28 -26.31
CA SER A 85 -9.31 13.42 -25.66
C SER A 85 -9.82 12.10 -25.09
N GLU A 86 -9.55 10.97 -25.76
CA GLU A 86 -9.90 9.64 -25.22
C GLU A 86 -9.11 9.29 -23.97
N ILE A 87 -7.84 9.71 -23.92
CA ILE A 87 -6.95 9.42 -22.79
C ILE A 87 -7.37 10.26 -21.59
N ILE A 88 -7.62 11.56 -21.76
CA ILE A 88 -8.06 12.45 -20.68
C ILE A 88 -9.30 11.88 -19.97
N ASN A 89 -10.29 11.38 -20.71
CA ASN A 89 -11.50 10.77 -20.15
C ASN A 89 -11.25 9.47 -19.35
N LYS A 90 -10.08 8.85 -19.51
CA LYS A 90 -9.68 7.63 -18.80
C LYS A 90 -8.76 7.93 -17.62
N LEU A 91 -8.28 9.16 -17.48
CA LEU A 91 -7.52 9.63 -16.32
C LEU A 91 -8.50 10.04 -15.23
N ASP A 92 -8.15 9.73 -13.98
CA ASP A 92 -8.97 10.07 -12.82
C ASP A 92 -8.24 11.07 -11.92
N GLU A 93 -7.01 10.74 -11.51
CA GLU A 93 -6.14 11.65 -10.75
C GLU A 93 -4.77 11.74 -11.39
N VAL A 94 -4.24 12.94 -11.52
CA VAL A 94 -2.87 13.20 -11.96
C VAL A 94 -2.25 14.18 -10.98
N TYR A 95 -1.17 13.78 -10.32
CA TYR A 95 -0.47 14.68 -9.40
C TYR A 95 1.04 14.46 -9.42
N GLN A 96 1.73 15.54 -9.10
CA GLN A 96 3.18 15.56 -9.00
C GLN A 96 3.62 15.25 -7.57
N VAL A 97 4.52 14.29 -7.41
CA VAL A 97 5.12 13.97 -6.12
C VAL A 97 6.27 14.93 -5.86
N CYS A 98 6.07 15.81 -4.87
CA CYS A 98 7.05 16.80 -4.45
C CYS A 98 7.64 16.42 -3.10
N THR A 99 8.82 15.78 -3.10
CA THR A 99 9.56 15.54 -1.85
C THR A 99 10.49 16.70 -1.54
N ASN A 100 10.79 16.92 -0.26
CA ASN A 100 11.77 17.95 0.14
C ASN A 100 13.14 17.72 -0.52
N TYR A 101 13.47 16.47 -0.80
CA TYR A 101 14.69 16.08 -1.47
C TYR A 101 14.72 16.58 -2.93
N THR A 102 13.69 16.30 -3.74
CA THR A 102 13.66 16.74 -5.15
C THR A 102 13.72 18.26 -5.28
N ARG A 103 13.06 18.99 -4.37
CA ARG A 103 13.09 20.46 -4.32
C ARG A 103 14.50 21.00 -4.00
N ARG A 104 15.21 20.39 -3.05
CA ARG A 104 16.56 20.84 -2.64
C ARG A 104 17.60 20.59 -3.72
N PHE A 105 17.51 19.46 -4.42
CA PHE A 105 18.51 19.02 -5.39
C PHE A 105 18.13 19.29 -6.85
N ARG A 106 16.99 19.95 -7.10
CA ARG A 106 16.47 20.25 -8.45
C ARG A 106 16.42 19.02 -9.35
N LEU A 107 15.96 17.91 -8.78
CA LEU A 107 15.81 16.66 -9.52
C LEU A 107 14.52 16.68 -10.33
N PRO A 108 14.50 16.02 -11.50
CA PRO A 108 13.26 15.75 -12.23
C PRO A 108 12.24 15.07 -11.31
N ARG A 109 10.98 15.49 -11.40
CA ARG A 109 9.93 15.01 -10.49
C ARG A 109 9.19 13.82 -11.06
N GLU A 110 8.59 13.09 -10.14
CA GLU A 110 7.77 11.92 -10.40
C GLU A 110 6.30 12.33 -10.47
N VAL A 111 5.58 11.78 -11.45
CA VAL A 111 4.16 12.04 -11.68
C VAL A 111 3.39 10.74 -11.48
N HIS A 112 2.39 10.80 -10.61
CA HIS A 112 1.50 9.68 -10.33
C HIS A 112 0.20 9.89 -11.08
N ILE A 113 -0.19 8.88 -11.85
CA ILE A 113 -1.42 8.87 -12.63
C ILE A 113 -2.29 7.72 -12.18
N ARG A 114 -3.49 8.03 -11.68
CA ARG A 114 -4.57 7.06 -11.48
C ARG A 114 -5.43 6.99 -12.73
N PHE A 115 -5.60 5.78 -13.25
CA PHE A 115 -6.53 5.51 -14.34
C PHE A 115 -7.89 5.08 -13.79
N ALA A 116 -8.97 5.53 -14.43
CA ALA A 116 -10.32 5.07 -14.13
C ALA A 116 -10.50 3.56 -14.41
N GLN A 117 -9.69 3.01 -15.33
CA GLN A 117 -9.73 1.60 -15.71
C GLN A 117 -8.35 0.95 -15.66
N ARG A 118 -8.20 -0.09 -14.84
CA ARG A 118 -6.97 -0.90 -14.75
C ARG A 118 -6.48 -1.43 -16.10
N LYS A 119 -7.41 -1.78 -17.01
CA LYS A 119 -7.07 -2.31 -18.34
C LYS A 119 -6.20 -1.35 -19.16
N VAL A 120 -6.42 -0.04 -19.03
CA VAL A 120 -5.65 0.98 -19.77
C VAL A 120 -4.20 0.98 -19.29
N ARG A 121 -4.01 0.98 -17.97
CA ARG A 121 -2.69 0.85 -17.33
C ARG A 121 -1.97 -0.42 -17.76
N ASP A 122 -2.66 -1.56 -17.75
CA ASP A 122 -2.07 -2.85 -18.11
C ASP A 122 -1.63 -2.89 -19.59
N ILE A 123 -2.35 -2.24 -20.50
CA ILE A 123 -1.96 -2.12 -21.92
C ILE A 123 -0.69 -1.28 -22.05
N ILE A 124 -0.65 -0.10 -21.41
CA ILE A 124 0.53 0.78 -21.43
C ILE A 124 1.75 0.01 -20.91
N TYR A 125 1.60 -0.65 -19.76
CA TYR A 125 2.70 -1.39 -19.14
C TYR A 125 3.25 -2.51 -20.02
N LYS A 126 2.37 -3.23 -20.75
CA LYS A 126 2.80 -4.27 -21.71
C LYS A 126 3.59 -3.68 -22.87
N ILE A 127 3.10 -2.61 -23.49
CA ILE A 127 3.77 -1.94 -24.61
C ILE A 127 5.17 -1.46 -24.17
N THR A 128 5.25 -0.74 -23.05
CA THR A 128 6.52 -0.20 -22.54
C THR A 128 7.52 -1.26 -22.08
N ARG A 129 7.06 -2.49 -21.83
CA ARG A 129 7.92 -3.61 -21.42
C ARG A 129 8.42 -4.44 -22.61
N GLU A 130 7.69 -4.41 -23.72
CA GLU A 130 7.99 -5.16 -24.95
C GLU A 130 8.81 -4.33 -25.96
N GLU A 131 8.90 -3.01 -25.81
CA GLU A 131 9.82 -2.16 -26.58
C GLU A 131 11.29 -2.39 -26.17
N PRO A 132 12.20 -2.74 -27.10
CA PRO A 132 13.64 -2.89 -26.86
C PRO A 132 14.42 -1.57 -26.84
#